data_AF-A0A2E6TS36-F1
#
_entry.id   AF-A0A2E6TS36-F1
#
_cell.length_a   1.000
_cell.length_b   1.000
_cell.length_c   1.000
_cell.angle_alpha   90.00
_cell.angle_beta   90.00
_cell.angle_gamma   90.00
#
_symmetry.space_group_name_H-M   'P 1'
#
loop_
_entity.id
_entity.type
_entity.pdbx_description
1 polymer ?
#
loop_
_entity_poly.entity_id
_entity_poly.type
_entity_poly.pdbx_seq_one_letter_code
_entity_poly.pdbx_strand_id
1 'polypeptide(L)'
;MNKQLATFFFERVTAALICGLLALGTVDLQAAKAPLSQKQLDEQSELIVTGMVGAIESKVQKSKIERALGIHRDRIYTFKLGLISLHKSPSLEQGKGLKELLVVEAWRPVTRIPPLPGLQGHESIPKKGDLVKMYLKWNKNKALWEPLLPNGIKLVKKEQ
;
A
#
# COMPACT_ATOMS: atom_id res chain seq x y z
N MET A 1 -44.78 33.58 37.32
CA MET A 1 -43.86 32.49 36.91
C MET A 1 -43.98 32.35 35.39
N ASN A 2 -43.00 32.90 34.66
CA ASN A 2 -43.11 33.23 33.23
C ASN A 2 -43.05 31.98 32.33
N LYS A 3 -44.12 31.74 31.57
CA LYS A 3 -44.22 30.66 30.57
C LYS A 3 -43.13 30.72 29.47
N GLN A 4 -42.44 31.85 29.30
CA GLN A 4 -41.35 31.99 28.33
C GLN A 4 -40.04 31.26 28.71
N LEU A 5 -39.77 31.06 30.00
CA LEU A 5 -38.52 30.42 30.44
C LEU A 5 -38.51 28.90 30.20
N ALA A 6 -39.68 28.27 30.19
CA ALA A 6 -39.81 26.83 29.96
C ALA A 6 -39.62 26.46 28.48
N THR A 7 -40.10 27.29 27.54
CA THR A 7 -40.03 27.02 26.10
C THR A 7 -38.59 27.11 25.58
N PHE A 8 -37.80 28.07 26.07
CA PHE A 8 -36.40 28.24 25.69
C PHE A 8 -35.48 27.10 26.16
N PHE A 9 -35.83 26.44 27.27
CA PHE A 9 -35.05 25.32 27.79
C PHE A 9 -35.32 24.03 27.00
N PHE A 10 -36.55 23.84 26.53
CA PHE A 10 -36.94 22.63 25.78
C PHE A 10 -36.33 22.62 24.36
N GLU A 11 -36.33 23.74 23.64
CA GLU A 11 -35.74 23.82 22.28
C GLU A 11 -34.20 23.65 22.26
N ARG A 12 -33.51 24.14 23.29
CA ARG A 12 -32.05 24.00 23.39
C ARG A 12 -31.60 22.58 23.71
N VAL A 13 -32.42 21.82 24.43
CA VAL A 13 -32.12 20.41 24.78
C VAL A 13 -32.42 19.48 23.60
N THR A 14 -33.45 19.73 22.78
CA THR A 14 -33.71 18.96 21.56
C THR A 14 -32.72 19.26 20.44
N ALA A 15 -32.27 20.51 20.26
CA ALA A 15 -31.26 20.83 19.25
C ALA A 15 -29.89 20.21 19.55
N ALA A 16 -29.50 20.11 20.83
CA ALA A 16 -28.24 19.48 21.22
C ALA A 16 -28.22 17.96 20.99
N LEU A 17 -29.38 17.29 21.06
CA LEU A 17 -29.51 15.84 20.86
C LEU A 17 -29.46 15.41 19.38
N ILE A 18 -29.87 16.29 18.45
CA ILE A 18 -29.86 15.98 17.02
C ILE A 18 -28.47 16.21 16.39
N CYS A 19 -27.69 17.17 16.88
CA CYS A 19 -26.33 17.40 16.38
C CYS A 19 -25.30 16.38 16.89
N GLY A 20 -25.57 15.66 17.99
CA GLY A 20 -24.68 14.63 18.53
C GLY A 20 -24.68 13.32 17.73
N LEU A 21 -25.67 13.09 16.85
CA LEU A 21 -25.88 11.79 16.21
C LEU A 21 -25.09 11.58 14.90
N LEU A 22 -24.39 12.60 14.39
CA LEU A 22 -23.68 12.56 13.09
C LEU A 22 -22.14 12.60 13.21
N ALA A 23 -21.59 12.24 14.37
CA ALA A 23 -20.14 12.13 14.56
C ALA A 23 -19.63 10.68 14.55
N LEU A 24 -20.32 9.77 13.84
CA LEU A 24 -19.76 8.45 13.54
C LEU A 24 -18.75 8.62 12.40
N GLY A 25 -17.48 8.73 12.77
CA GLY A 25 -16.36 8.80 11.83
C GLY A 25 -16.46 7.67 10.80
N THR A 26 -16.35 8.03 9.52
CA THR A 26 -16.32 7.08 8.41
C THR A 26 -15.11 6.18 8.58
N VAL A 27 -15.35 4.90 8.89
CA VAL A 27 -14.30 3.87 8.76
C VAL A 27 -14.08 3.64 7.27
N ASP A 28 -13.00 4.19 6.72
CA ASP A 28 -12.57 3.90 5.35
C ASP A 28 -12.14 2.43 5.27
N LEU A 29 -13.11 1.54 5.04
CA LEU A 29 -12.88 0.14 4.73
C LEU A 29 -12.29 0.05 3.33
N GLN A 30 -10.98 -0.16 3.24
CA GLN A 30 -10.31 -0.33 1.95
C GLN A 30 -10.56 -1.73 1.40
N ALA A 31 -11.30 -1.85 0.31
CA ALA A 31 -11.47 -3.15 -0.36
C ALA A 31 -10.15 -3.72 -0.89
N ALA A 32 -10.13 -5.03 -1.14
CA ALA A 32 -9.04 -5.66 -1.87
C ALA A 32 -8.91 -5.01 -3.27
N LYS A 33 -7.69 -4.60 -3.64
CA LYS A 33 -7.43 -3.99 -4.94
C LYS A 33 -7.33 -5.09 -6.00
N ALA A 34 -8.11 -4.96 -7.09
CA ALA A 34 -8.05 -5.88 -8.21
C ALA A 34 -6.68 -5.83 -8.93
N PRO A 35 -6.24 -6.95 -9.55
CA PRO A 35 -5.06 -6.98 -10.39
C PRO A 35 -5.11 -5.94 -11.51
N LEU A 36 -3.99 -5.27 -11.77
CA LEU A 36 -3.86 -4.33 -12.88
C LEU A 36 -3.65 -5.09 -14.19
N SER A 37 -4.24 -4.59 -15.28
CA SER A 37 -3.95 -5.07 -16.63
C SER A 37 -2.53 -4.70 -17.06
N GLN A 38 -2.01 -5.33 -18.12
CA GLN A 38 -0.68 -5.03 -18.63
C GLN A 38 -0.52 -3.55 -19.01
N LYS A 39 -1.50 -3.01 -19.75
CA LYS A 39 -1.54 -1.59 -20.12
C LYS A 39 -1.47 -0.66 -18.90
N GLN A 40 -2.24 -0.97 -17.85
CA GLN A 40 -2.21 -0.19 -16.61
C GLN A 40 -0.87 -0.27 -15.88
N LEU A 41 -0.22 -1.44 -15.87
CA LEU A 41 1.12 -1.59 -15.29
C LEU A 41 2.15 -0.74 -16.05
N ASP A 42 2.09 -0.74 -17.38
CA ASP A 42 3.03 0.02 -18.24
C ASP A 42 2.82 1.53 -18.11
N GLU A 43 1.58 1.98 -18.00
CA GLU A 43 1.22 3.39 -17.83
C GLU A 43 1.57 3.91 -16.43
N GLN A 44 1.18 3.19 -15.38
CA GLN A 44 1.31 3.64 -13.99
C GLN A 44 2.72 3.47 -13.41
N SER A 45 3.58 2.67 -14.04
CA SER A 45 4.96 2.49 -13.58
C SER A 45 5.83 3.66 -14.00
N GLU A 46 6.71 4.09 -13.10
CA GLU A 46 7.77 5.06 -13.40
C GLU A 46 9.04 4.35 -13.85
N LEU A 47 9.26 3.12 -13.38
CA LEU A 47 10.44 2.30 -13.66
C LEU A 47 9.99 0.86 -13.94
N ILE A 48 10.46 0.28 -15.04
CA ILE A 48 10.24 -1.15 -15.35
C ILE A 48 11.58 -1.83 -15.52
N VAL A 49 11.84 -2.86 -14.71
CA VAL A 49 13.13 -3.56 -14.68
C VAL A 49 12.96 -5.06 -14.71
N THR A 50 13.97 -5.75 -15.19
CA THR A 50 14.19 -7.18 -14.93
C THR A 50 15.47 -7.35 -14.15
N GLY A 51 15.43 -8.19 -13.12
CA GLY A 51 16.59 -8.45 -12.29
C GLY A 51 16.47 -9.74 -11.50
N MET A 52 17.60 -10.16 -10.91
CA MET A 52 17.68 -11.33 -10.05
C MET A 52 17.60 -10.91 -8.59
N VAL A 53 16.77 -11.61 -7.81
CA VAL A 53 16.62 -11.32 -6.38
C VAL A 53 17.82 -11.88 -5.61
N GLY A 54 18.72 -11.01 -5.14
CA GLY A 54 19.94 -11.41 -4.44
C GLY A 54 19.75 -11.66 -2.95
N ALA A 55 19.05 -10.76 -2.25
CA ALA A 55 18.75 -10.90 -0.83
C ALA A 55 17.33 -10.44 -0.51
N ILE A 56 16.74 -11.05 0.51
CA ILE A 56 15.41 -10.72 1.01
C ILE A 56 15.50 -10.59 2.51
N GLU A 57 15.14 -9.42 3.01
CA GLU A 57 14.92 -9.17 4.43
C GLU A 57 13.42 -9.01 4.66
N SER A 58 12.91 -9.48 5.79
CA SER A 58 11.50 -9.26 6.12
C SER A 58 11.30 -8.92 7.59
N LYS A 59 10.36 -8.04 7.86
CA LYS A 59 10.02 -7.61 9.22
C LYS A 59 8.51 -7.47 9.35
N VAL A 60 7.97 -8.04 10.43
CA VAL A 60 6.57 -7.78 10.83
C VAL A 60 6.54 -6.52 11.69
N GLN A 61 5.66 -5.58 11.35
CA GLN A 61 5.52 -4.32 12.06
C GLN A 61 4.04 -3.91 12.17
N LYS A 62 3.76 -2.88 12.99
CA LYS A 62 2.42 -2.28 13.02
C LYS A 62 2.08 -1.75 11.63
N SER A 63 0.88 -2.06 11.15
CA SER A 63 0.39 -1.62 9.86
C SER A 63 0.41 -0.09 9.78
N LYS A 64 0.93 0.42 8.67
CA LYS A 64 0.82 1.84 8.28
C LYS A 64 -0.26 2.05 7.21
N ILE A 65 -0.74 0.96 6.61
CA ILE A 65 -1.75 0.91 5.55
C ILE A 65 -3.15 0.85 6.18
N GLU A 66 -3.45 -0.24 6.89
CA GLU A 66 -4.65 -0.36 7.73
C GLU A 66 -4.46 0.41 9.04
N ARG A 67 -5.39 1.32 9.33
CA ARG A 67 -5.35 2.24 10.48
C ARG A 67 -6.60 2.18 11.36
N ALA A 68 -7.56 1.31 11.04
CA ALA A 68 -8.74 1.07 11.85
C ALA A 68 -8.37 0.63 13.29
N LEU A 69 -9.35 0.74 14.18
CA LEU A 69 -9.21 0.29 15.56
C LEU A 69 -9.01 -1.23 15.59
N GLY A 70 -7.84 -1.67 16.06
CA GLY A 70 -7.53 -3.08 16.15
C GLY A 70 -6.04 -3.40 16.15
N ILE A 71 -5.75 -4.70 16.08
CA ILE A 71 -4.41 -5.25 15.94
C ILE A 71 -4.17 -5.54 14.46
N HIS A 72 -3.47 -4.63 13.80
CA HIS A 72 -3.12 -4.74 12.39
C HIS A 72 -1.59 -4.79 12.22
N ARG A 73 -1.10 -5.89 11.67
CA ARG A 73 0.33 -6.14 11.44
C ARG A 73 0.58 -6.47 9.98
N ASP A 74 1.61 -5.85 9.42
CA ASP A 74 2.08 -6.08 8.05
C ASP A 74 3.49 -6.64 8.08
N ARG A 75 3.76 -7.58 7.18
CA ARG A 75 5.13 -7.99 6.87
C ARG A 75 5.62 -7.16 5.71
N ILE A 76 6.69 -6.42 5.94
CA ILE A 76 7.43 -5.70 4.92
C ILE A 76 8.56 -6.60 4.42
N TYR A 77 8.74 -6.65 3.11
CA TYR A 77 9.82 -7.35 2.44
C TYR A 77 10.69 -6.34 1.72
N THR A 78 12.00 -6.40 1.97
CA THR A 78 13.00 -5.57 1.30
C THR A 78 13.85 -6.48 0.43
N PHE A 79 13.82 -6.25 -0.88
CA PHE A 79 14.58 -7.01 -1.86
C PHE A 79 15.79 -6.21 -2.31
N LYS A 80 16.94 -6.88 -2.40
CA LYS A 80 18.10 -6.39 -3.15
C LYS A 80 18.09 -7.06 -4.52
N LEU A 81 17.78 -6.29 -5.55
CA LEU A 81 17.63 -6.76 -6.93
C LEU A 81 18.89 -6.41 -7.71
N GLY A 82 19.59 -7.43 -8.22
CA GLY A 82 20.65 -7.22 -9.22
C GLY A 82 20.00 -6.93 -10.57
N LEU A 83 20.17 -5.73 -11.10
CA LEU A 83 19.57 -5.30 -12.36
C LEU A 83 20.21 -6.02 -13.55
N ILE A 84 19.36 -6.55 -14.43
CA ILE A 84 19.78 -7.22 -15.67
C ILE A 84 19.35 -6.38 -16.87
N SER A 85 18.11 -5.87 -16.86
CA SER A 85 17.61 -5.04 -17.94
C SER A 85 16.67 -3.95 -17.46
N LEU A 86 16.70 -2.82 -18.16
CA LEU A 86 15.83 -1.67 -17.96
C LEU A 86 14.89 -1.55 -19.16
N HIS A 87 13.58 -1.66 -18.90
CA HIS A 87 12.54 -1.59 -19.94
C HIS A 87 11.87 -0.20 -19.99
N LYS A 88 11.80 0.48 -18.86
CA LYS A 88 11.31 1.86 -18.75
C LYS A 88 12.14 2.57 -17.70
N SER A 89 12.74 3.70 -18.07
CA SER A 89 13.55 4.54 -17.19
C SER A 89 12.67 5.58 -16.50
N PRO A 90 12.99 5.97 -15.27
CA PRO A 90 12.27 7.03 -14.58
C PRO A 90 12.71 8.40 -15.12
N SER A 91 12.15 9.48 -14.59
CA SER A 91 12.57 10.83 -14.95
C SER A 91 14.06 11.05 -14.63
N LEU A 92 14.73 11.98 -15.34
CA LEU A 92 16.18 12.21 -15.25
C LEU A 92 16.67 12.44 -13.80
N GLU A 93 15.88 13.10 -12.96
CA GLU A 93 16.22 13.35 -11.56
C GLU A 93 16.20 12.07 -10.71
N GLN A 94 15.22 11.19 -10.95
CA GLN A 94 15.10 9.89 -10.29
C GLN A 94 16.07 8.86 -10.87
N GLY A 95 16.52 9.05 -12.12
CA GLY A 95 17.43 8.16 -12.84
C GLY A 95 18.87 8.17 -12.34
N LYS A 96 19.35 9.30 -11.79
CA LYS A 96 20.74 9.45 -11.30
C LYS A 96 21.11 8.50 -10.15
N GLY A 97 20.12 7.88 -9.51
CA GLY A 97 20.29 6.93 -8.40
C GLY A 97 20.13 5.45 -8.75
N LEU A 98 19.91 5.10 -10.02
CA LEU A 98 19.82 3.70 -10.46
C LEU A 98 21.21 3.07 -10.43
N LYS A 99 21.47 2.27 -9.40
CA LYS A 99 22.68 1.45 -9.24
C LYS A 99 22.45 0.05 -9.80
N GLU A 100 23.52 -0.70 -10.04
CA GLU A 100 23.47 -2.13 -10.40
C GLU A 100 22.62 -2.96 -9.42
N LEU A 101 22.57 -2.53 -8.15
CA LEU A 101 21.72 -3.13 -7.12
C LEU A 101 20.61 -2.16 -6.71
N LEU A 102 19.37 -2.55 -7.01
CA LEU A 102 18.16 -1.79 -6.70
C LEU A 102 17.51 -2.34 -5.43
N VAL A 103 17.18 -1.45 -4.49
CA VAL A 103 16.43 -1.81 -3.29
C VAL A 103 14.94 -1.54 -3.51
N VAL A 104 14.10 -2.56 -3.31
CA VAL A 104 12.66 -2.50 -3.54
C VAL A 104 11.91 -2.99 -2.31
N GLU A 105 10.80 -2.33 -1.97
CA GLU A 105 9.96 -2.71 -0.83
C GLU A 105 8.58 -3.23 -1.29
N ALA A 106 8.19 -4.40 -0.81
CA ALA A 106 6.81 -4.92 -0.92
C ALA A 106 6.26 -5.28 0.47
N TRP A 107 4.97 -5.62 0.53
CA TRP A 107 4.33 -5.96 1.79
C TRP A 107 3.15 -6.91 1.62
N ARG A 108 2.79 -7.58 2.72
CA ARG A 108 1.55 -8.36 2.89
C ARG A 108 0.96 -8.20 4.29
N PRO A 109 -0.37 -8.31 4.44
CA PRO A 109 -1.00 -8.42 5.75
C PRO A 109 -0.54 -9.72 6.44
N VAL A 110 -0.39 -9.66 7.76
CA VAL A 110 -0.13 -10.85 8.62
C VAL A 110 -1.27 -11.06 9.59
N THR A 111 -1.73 -9.99 10.23
CA THR A 111 -2.79 -10.05 11.24
C THR A 111 -3.74 -8.89 11.05
N ARG A 112 -5.04 -9.18 11.16
CA ARG A 112 -6.15 -8.22 11.17
C ARG A 112 -7.16 -8.66 12.23
N ILE A 113 -7.18 -7.98 13.37
CA ILE A 113 -8.15 -8.23 14.45
C ILE A 113 -8.80 -6.90 14.82
N PRO A 114 -10.12 -6.72 14.61
CA PRO A 114 -11.04 -7.69 13.97
C PRO A 114 -10.67 -7.96 12.50
N PRO A 115 -11.15 -9.07 11.91
CA PRO A 115 -10.99 -9.31 10.48
C PRO A 115 -11.64 -8.16 9.70
N LEU A 116 -10.88 -7.53 8.81
CA LEU A 116 -11.36 -6.44 7.97
C LEU A 116 -11.14 -6.79 6.50
N PRO A 117 -12.14 -6.57 5.62
CA PRO A 117 -11.89 -6.54 4.19
C PRO A 117 -10.94 -5.36 3.91
N GLY A 118 -9.77 -5.68 3.35
CA GLY A 118 -8.59 -4.83 3.34
C GLY A 118 -7.78 -4.97 2.05
N LEU A 119 -6.85 -4.03 1.80
CA LEU A 119 -5.76 -4.26 0.86
C LEU A 119 -4.97 -5.50 1.26
N GLN A 120 -4.76 -6.42 0.31
CA GLN A 120 -4.08 -7.69 0.53
C GLN A 120 -2.57 -7.65 0.24
N GLY A 121 -2.02 -6.46 0.01
CA GLY A 121 -0.62 -6.29 -0.35
C GLY A 121 -0.27 -6.91 -1.71
N HIS A 122 0.96 -7.38 -1.86
CA HIS A 122 1.48 -7.89 -3.13
C HIS A 122 1.17 -9.38 -3.30
N GLU A 123 0.57 -9.74 -4.44
CA GLU A 123 0.17 -11.11 -4.79
C GLU A 123 1.34 -12.08 -4.96
N SER A 124 2.50 -11.56 -5.37
CA SER A 124 3.72 -12.33 -5.51
C SER A 124 4.81 -11.74 -4.63
N ILE A 125 5.49 -12.60 -3.87
CA ILE A 125 6.70 -12.27 -3.12
C ILE A 125 7.77 -13.24 -3.60
N PRO A 126 8.79 -12.78 -4.33
CA PRO A 126 9.81 -13.65 -4.90
C PRO A 126 10.71 -14.22 -3.81
N LYS A 127 11.47 -15.25 -4.16
CA LYS A 127 12.52 -15.86 -3.34
C LYS A 127 13.90 -15.45 -3.86
N LYS A 128 14.92 -15.63 -3.02
CA LYS A 128 16.31 -15.44 -3.45
C LYS A 128 16.62 -16.35 -4.64
N GLY A 129 17.23 -15.78 -5.68
CA GLY A 129 17.56 -16.45 -6.94
C GLY A 129 16.49 -16.33 -8.03
N ASP A 130 15.28 -15.87 -7.69
CA ASP A 130 14.22 -15.70 -8.70
C ASP A 130 14.58 -14.57 -9.67
N LEU A 131 14.30 -14.83 -10.96
CA LEU A 131 14.31 -13.80 -11.99
C LEU A 131 12.94 -13.14 -12.03
N VAL A 132 12.89 -11.82 -11.89
CA VAL A 132 11.63 -11.07 -11.82
C VAL A 132 11.62 -9.89 -12.76
N LYS A 133 10.44 -9.61 -13.34
CA LYS A 133 10.11 -8.34 -13.97
C LYS A 133 9.25 -7.53 -12.98
N MET A 134 9.67 -6.31 -12.67
CA MET A 134 8.99 -5.44 -11.72
C MET A 134 8.52 -4.15 -12.38
N TYR A 135 7.32 -3.71 -12.00
CA TYR A 135 6.68 -2.46 -12.39
C TYR A 135 6.63 -1.57 -11.16
N LEU A 136 7.50 -0.56 -11.13
CA LEU A 136 7.84 0.18 -9.92
C LEU A 136 7.36 1.62 -10.02
N LYS A 137 6.99 2.17 -8.86
CA LYS A 137 6.74 3.60 -8.66
C LYS A 137 7.60 4.13 -7.51
N TRP A 138 7.86 5.42 -7.51
CA TRP A 138 8.68 6.02 -6.47
C TRP A 138 7.86 6.39 -5.24
N ASN A 139 8.18 5.80 -4.09
CA ASN A 139 7.59 6.21 -2.82
C ASN A 139 8.35 7.42 -2.27
N LYS A 140 7.84 8.62 -2.52
CA LYS A 140 8.44 9.88 -2.05
C LYS A 140 8.64 9.94 -0.53
N ASN A 141 7.74 9.33 0.25
CA ASN A 141 7.80 9.38 1.71
C ASN A 141 8.93 8.53 2.30
N LYS A 142 9.28 7.42 1.61
CA LYS A 142 10.34 6.50 2.04
C LYS A 142 11.63 6.66 1.24
N ALA A 143 11.60 7.44 0.16
CA ALA A 143 12.65 7.51 -0.85
C ALA A 143 13.10 6.12 -1.32
N LEU A 144 12.12 5.26 -1.65
CA LEU A 144 12.34 3.89 -2.10
C LEU A 144 11.40 3.51 -3.25
N TRP A 145 11.84 2.56 -4.07
CA TRP A 145 11.00 1.98 -5.11
C TRP A 145 10.05 0.94 -4.51
N GLU A 146 8.77 1.00 -4.91
CA GLU A 146 7.77 0.00 -4.54
C GLU A 146 7.08 -0.55 -5.80
N PRO A 147 6.81 -1.85 -5.88
CA PRO A 147 6.03 -2.40 -6.97
C PRO A 147 4.58 -1.92 -6.90
N LEU A 148 3.93 -1.86 -8.06
CA LEU A 148 2.51 -1.56 -8.13
C LEU A 148 1.69 -2.69 -7.49
N LEU A 149 0.73 -2.32 -6.64
CA LEU A 149 -0.22 -3.27 -6.07
C LEU A 149 -1.32 -3.65 -7.07
N PRO A 150 -1.80 -4.92 -7.04
CA PRO A 150 -1.27 -6.04 -6.24
C PRO A 150 -0.21 -6.87 -6.99
N ASN A 151 -0.12 -6.73 -8.32
CA ASN A 151 0.55 -7.65 -9.25
C ASN A 151 1.76 -7.03 -10.00
N GLY A 152 2.39 -6.01 -9.45
CA GLY A 152 3.56 -5.34 -10.01
C GLY A 152 4.87 -6.13 -9.94
N ILE A 153 4.85 -7.35 -9.40
CA ILE A 153 5.98 -8.29 -9.42
C ILE A 153 5.57 -9.51 -10.25
N LYS A 154 6.30 -9.80 -11.33
CA LYS A 154 6.11 -10.98 -12.17
C LYS A 154 7.34 -11.86 -12.13
N LEU A 155 7.16 -13.13 -11.76
CA LEU A 155 8.19 -14.15 -11.89
C LEU A 155 8.40 -14.46 -13.37
N VAL A 156 9.63 -14.37 -13.84
CA VAL A 156 10.01 -14.81 -15.19
C VAL A 156 10.36 -16.29 -15.06
N LYS A 157 9.46 -17.16 -15.56
CA LYS A 157 9.79 -18.58 -15.66
C LYS A 157 10.97 -18.73 -16.63
N LYS A 158 11.97 -19.52 -16.25
CA LYS A 158 12.89 -20.07 -17.25
C LYS A 158 12.06 -21.05 -18.07
N GLU A 159 11.95 -20.82 -19.38
CA GLU A 159 11.52 -21.89 -20.28
C GLU A 159 12.49 -23.06 -20.07
N GLN A 160 11.93 -24.23 -19.76
CA GLN A 160 12.67 -25.49 -19.64
C GLN A 160 12.87 -26.09 -21.02
#